data_AF-A0A973X9M4-F1
#
_entry.id   AF-A0A973X9M4-F1
#
_cell.length_a   1.000
_cell.length_b   1.000
_cell.length_c   1.000
_cell.angle_alpha   90.00
_cell.angle_beta   90.00
_cell.angle_gamma   90.00
#
_symmetry.space_group_name_H-M   'P 1'
#
loop_
_entity.id
_entity.type
_entity.pdbx_description
1 polymer ?
#
loop_
_entity_poly.entity_id
_entity_poly.type
_entity_poly.pdbx_seq_one_letter_code
_entity_poly.pdbx_strand_id
1 'polypeptide(L)'
;MVHAFCTWICASFFFAGALFVANAAFNNLGRPLWSTGFNWARATLGTIPFAWWGAHYGPVQVMMGQGAGLLIFGSLAMWSAVRLTQRLGQQPP
;
A
#
# COMPACT_ATOMS: atom_id res chain seq x y z
N MET A 1 2.30 23.37 3.42
CA MET A 1 1.67 22.09 3.02
C MET A 1 2.07 21.64 1.62
N VAL A 2 2.02 22.52 0.60
CA VAL A 2 2.36 22.16 -0.79
C VAL A 2 3.78 21.59 -0.97
N HIS A 3 4.81 22.16 -0.33
CA HIS A 3 6.18 21.62 -0.41
C HIS A 3 6.34 20.23 0.22
N ALA A 4 5.69 19.98 1.36
CA ALA A 4 5.70 18.66 2.01
C ALA A 4 4.97 17.61 1.15
N PHE A 5 3.87 18.02 0.50
CA PHE A 5 3.15 17.20 -0.47
C PHE A 5 4.03 16.81 -1.67
N CYS A 6 4.64 17.80 -2.30
CA CYS A 6 5.38 17.60 -3.54
C CYS A 6 6.65 16.76 -3.35
N THR A 7 7.20 16.73 -2.13
CA THR A 7 8.41 15.97 -1.82
C THR A 7 8.11 14.58 -1.28
N TRP A 8 7.27 14.49 -0.24
CA TRP A 8 7.06 13.23 0.50
C TRP A 8 5.82 12.46 0.05
N ILE A 9 4.75 13.17 -0.28
CA ILE A 9 3.48 12.54 -0.62
C ILE A 9 3.47 12.08 -2.08
N CYS A 10 4.06 12.85 -3.01
CA CYS A 10 4.21 12.43 -4.40
C CYS A 10 4.93 11.08 -4.54
N ALA A 11 5.99 10.82 -3.75
CA ALA A 11 6.66 9.52 -3.75
C ALA A 11 5.74 8.38 -3.26
N SER A 12 4.84 8.68 -2.32
CA SER A 12 3.88 7.71 -1.77
C SER A 12 2.86 7.23 -2.81
N PHE A 13 2.54 8.07 -3.81
CA PHE A 13 1.62 7.71 -4.89
C PHE A 13 2.18 6.63 -5.82
N PHE A 14 3.49 6.51 -5.96
CA PHE A 14 4.10 5.38 -6.68
C PHE A 14 3.70 4.05 -6.03
N PHE A 15 3.76 3.98 -4.71
CA PHE A 15 3.35 2.80 -3.95
C PHE A 15 1.83 2.59 -3.96
N ALA A 16 1.04 3.65 -4.11
CA ALA A 16 -0.39 3.54 -4.38
C ALA A 16 -0.63 2.77 -5.68
N GLY A 17 0.09 3.14 -6.74
CA GLY A 17 0.05 2.44 -8.03
C GLY A 17 0.45 0.98 -7.90
N ALA A 18 1.54 0.69 -7.18
CA ALA A 18 2.00 -0.66 -6.92
C ALA A 18 0.94 -1.51 -6.18
N LEU A 19 0.26 -0.92 -5.19
CA LEU A 19 -0.86 -1.56 -4.49
C LEU A 19 -2.02 -1.90 -5.45
N PHE A 20 -2.38 -0.98 -6.36
CA PHE A 20 -3.43 -1.22 -7.35
C PHE A 20 -3.05 -2.34 -8.34
N VAL A 21 -1.80 -2.38 -8.79
CA VAL A 21 -1.28 -3.47 -9.64
C VAL A 21 -1.35 -4.81 -8.90
N ALA A 22 -0.92 -4.85 -7.64
CA ALA A 22 -1.00 -6.05 -6.82
C ALA A 22 -2.45 -6.52 -6.62
N ASN A 23 -3.39 -5.59 -6.36
CA ASN A 23 -4.81 -5.90 -6.24
C ASN A 23 -5.39 -6.49 -7.53
N ALA A 24 -5.01 -5.93 -8.69
CA ALA A 24 -5.41 -6.49 -9.99
C ALA A 24 -4.86 -7.90 -10.19
N ALA A 25 -3.59 -8.14 -9.84
CA ALA A 25 -3.00 -9.47 -9.89
C ALA A 25 -3.72 -10.46 -8.96
N PHE A 26 -3.97 -10.11 -7.70
CA PHE A 26 -4.70 -10.96 -6.76
C PHE A 26 -6.12 -11.28 -7.22
N ASN A 27 -6.82 -10.30 -7.79
CA ASN A 27 -8.16 -10.51 -8.35
C ASN A 27 -8.13 -11.44 -9.56
N ASN A 28 -7.19 -11.25 -10.49
CA ASN A 28 -7.05 -12.07 -11.69
C ASN A 28 -6.61 -13.51 -11.39
N LEU A 29 -5.89 -13.72 -10.29
CA LEU A 29 -5.38 -15.02 -9.86
C LEU A 29 -6.34 -15.78 -8.93
N GLY A 30 -7.59 -15.30 -8.81
CA GLY A 30 -8.61 -15.96 -7.99
C GLY A 30 -8.39 -15.84 -6.48
N ARG A 31 -7.60 -14.86 -6.01
CA ARG A 31 -7.36 -14.57 -4.59
C ARG A 31 -7.88 -13.18 -4.17
N PRO A 32 -9.18 -12.87 -4.36
CA PRO A 32 -9.73 -11.55 -4.03
C PRO A 32 -9.59 -11.18 -2.55
N LEU A 33 -9.62 -12.17 -1.64
CA LEU A 33 -9.43 -11.95 -0.20
C LEU A 33 -8.05 -11.37 0.15
N TRP A 34 -7.02 -11.60 -0.68
CA TRP A 34 -5.70 -11.00 -0.49
C TRP A 34 -5.73 -9.50 -0.80
N SER A 35 -6.42 -9.09 -1.86
CA SER A 35 -6.65 -7.68 -2.19
C SER A 35 -7.41 -6.98 -1.07
N THR A 36 -8.49 -7.58 -0.56
CA THR A 36 -9.23 -7.03 0.58
C THR A 36 -8.36 -6.93 1.82
N GLY A 37 -7.57 -7.97 2.13
CA GLY A 37 -6.67 -7.99 3.28
C GLY A 37 -5.61 -6.89 3.22
N PHE A 38 -4.95 -6.68 2.09
CA PHE A 38 -3.93 -5.63 1.93
C PHE A 38 -4.53 -4.23 2.00
N ASN A 39 -5.67 -3.97 1.37
CA ASN A 39 -6.34 -2.68 1.47
C ASN A 39 -6.86 -2.40 2.88
N TRP A 40 -7.42 -3.42 3.52
CA TRP A 40 -7.89 -3.31 4.89
C TRP A 40 -6.72 -3.04 5.83
N ALA A 41 -5.63 -3.79 5.75
CA ALA A 41 -4.45 -3.59 6.58
C ALA A 41 -3.80 -2.22 6.34
N ARG A 42 -3.77 -1.71 5.10
CA ARG A 42 -3.35 -0.34 4.81
C ARG A 42 -4.23 0.69 5.50
N ALA A 43 -5.55 0.51 5.45
CA ALA A 43 -6.50 1.43 6.09
C ALA A 43 -6.39 1.36 7.61
N THR A 44 -6.40 0.17 8.20
CA THR A 44 -6.47 -0.01 9.66
C THR A 44 -5.13 0.10 10.35
N LEU A 45 -4.09 -0.58 9.86
CA LEU A 45 -2.76 -0.55 10.47
C LEU A 45 -1.87 0.52 9.87
N GLY A 46 -2.01 0.81 8.58
CA GLY A 46 -1.18 1.80 7.90
C GLY A 46 -1.65 3.24 8.09
N THR A 47 -2.96 3.47 8.23
CA THR A 47 -3.52 4.82 8.23
C THR A 47 -4.00 5.24 9.61
N ILE A 48 -4.80 4.43 10.33
CA ILE A 48 -5.39 4.83 11.62
C ILE A 48 -4.33 5.16 12.69
N PRO A 49 -3.37 4.28 13.05
CA PRO A 49 -2.42 4.59 14.13
C PRO A 49 -1.45 5.71 13.73
N PHE A 50 -1.03 5.74 12.47
CA PHE A 50 -0.14 6.79 11.95
C PHE A 50 -0.83 8.16 11.87
N ALA A 51 -2.11 8.19 11.49
CA ALA A 51 -2.90 9.42 11.48
C ALA A 51 -3.23 9.89 12.90
N TRP A 52 -3.57 8.98 13.81
CA TRP A 52 -3.83 9.32 15.21
C TRP A 52 -2.58 9.88 15.90
N TRP A 53 -1.43 9.23 15.72
CA TRP A 53 -0.15 9.74 16.21
C TRP A 53 0.20 11.09 15.56
N GLY A 54 0.04 11.20 14.24
CA GLY A 54 0.31 12.42 13.49
C GLY A 54 -0.58 13.60 13.89
N ALA A 55 -1.83 13.34 14.30
CA ALA A 55 -2.77 14.38 14.72
C ALA A 55 -2.27 15.19 15.92
N HIS A 56 -1.41 14.62 16.76
CA HIS A 56 -0.81 15.32 17.89
C HIS A 56 0.26 16.37 17.49
N TYR A 57 0.89 16.20 16.33
CA TYR A 57 2.00 17.06 15.89
C TYR A 57 1.58 18.04 14.78
N GLY A 58 0.38 17.87 14.22
CA GLY A 58 -0.21 18.73 13.22
C GLY A 58 -0.65 18.02 11.91
N PRO A 59 -1.35 18.74 11.02
CA PRO A 59 -1.93 18.18 9.80
C PRO A 59 -0.90 17.62 8.79
N VAL A 60 0.35 18.07 8.86
CA VAL A 60 1.42 17.59 7.97
C VAL A 60 1.85 16.17 8.34
N GLN A 61 1.97 15.83 9.63
CA GLN A 61 2.37 14.47 10.02
C GLN A 61 1.26 13.46 9.75
N VAL A 62 -0.02 13.85 9.80
CA VAL A 62 -1.14 12.99 9.38
C VAL A 62 -0.97 12.54 7.93
N MET A 63 -0.60 13.47 7.05
CA MET A 63 -0.41 13.18 5.63
C MET A 63 0.87 12.38 5.36
N MET A 64 1.95 12.63 6.11
CA MET A 64 3.13 11.77 6.07
C MET A 64 2.83 10.35 6.57
N GLY A 65 2.00 10.21 7.60
CA GLY A 65 1.54 8.92 8.10
C GLY A 65 0.75 8.12 7.07
N GLN A 66 -0.13 8.80 6.33
CA GLN A 66 -0.85 8.20 5.20
C GLN A 66 0.11 7.74 4.09
N GLY A 67 1.12 8.55 3.77
CA GLY A 67 2.16 8.21 2.80
C GLY A 67 3.03 7.02 3.23
N ALA A 68 3.40 6.95 4.51
CA ALA A 68 4.14 5.83 5.08
C ALA A 68 3.34 4.51 5.02
N GLY A 69 2.04 4.56 5.34
CA GLY A 69 1.14 3.41 5.17
C GLY A 69 1.10 2.93 3.73
N LEU A 70 1.01 3.85 2.76
CA LEU A 70 1.10 3.54 1.33
C LEU A 70 2.42 2.87 0.96
N LEU A 71 3.54 3.39 1.45
CA LEU A 71 4.87 2.87 1.18
C LEU A 71 5.04 1.43 1.70
N ILE A 72 4.66 1.18 2.95
CA ILE A 72 4.79 -0.13 3.60
C ILE A 72 3.86 -1.15 2.92
N PHE A 73 2.57 -0.87 2.87
CA PHE A 73 1.58 -1.82 2.36
C PHE A 73 1.63 -1.98 0.83
N GLY A 74 1.95 -0.91 0.10
CA GLY A 74 2.15 -0.99 -1.36
C GLY A 74 3.36 -1.84 -1.73
N SER A 75 4.48 -1.70 -1.00
CA SER A 75 5.67 -2.54 -1.22
C SER A 75 5.41 -4.01 -0.88
N LEU A 76 4.76 -4.29 0.26
CA LEU A 76 4.42 -5.65 0.67
C LEU A 76 3.44 -6.32 -0.29
N ALA A 77 2.41 -5.59 -0.75
CA ALA A 77 1.45 -6.09 -1.73
C ALA A 77 2.12 -6.38 -3.07
N MET A 78 2.98 -5.48 -3.56
CA MET A 78 3.71 -5.70 -4.82
C MET A 78 4.64 -6.91 -4.73
N TRP A 79 5.39 -7.04 -3.63
CA TRP A 79 6.26 -8.19 -3.41
C TRP A 79 5.47 -9.51 -3.38
N SER A 80 4.34 -9.54 -2.67
CA SER A 80 3.48 -10.72 -2.61
C SER A 80 2.80 -11.04 -3.93
N ALA A 81 2.43 -10.03 -4.73
CA ALA A 81 1.92 -10.23 -6.09
C ALA A 81 2.99 -10.85 -7.02
N VAL A 82 4.21 -10.32 -7.02
CA VAL A 82 5.34 -10.88 -7.79
C VAL A 82 5.66 -12.31 -7.35
N ARG A 83 5.65 -12.57 -6.04
CA ARG A 83 5.89 -13.92 -5.54
C ARG A 83 4.79 -14.90 -5.95
N LEU A 84 3.54 -14.46 -5.94
CA LEU A 84 2.40 -15.29 -6.34
C LEU A 84 2.45 -15.61 -7.85
N THR A 85 2.77 -14.63 -8.69
CA THR A 85 2.91 -14.85 -10.14
C THR A 85 4.08 -15.78 -10.46
N GLN A 86 5.22 -15.62 -9.80
CA GLN A 86 6.36 -16.54 -9.94
C GLN A 86 6.01 -17.98 -9.53
N ARG A 87 5.26 -18.15 -8.43
CA ARG A 87 4.80 -19.47 -7.97
C ARG A 87 3.90 -20.16 -9.00
N LEU A 88 2.99 -19.41 -9.62
CA LEU A 88 2.10 -19.92 -10.66
C LEU A 88 2.85 -20.23 -11.95
N GLY A 89 3.85 -19.43 -12.33
CA GLY A 89 4.69 -19.70 -13.49
C GLY A 89 5.61 -20.92 -13.35
N GLN A 90 5.87 -21.39 -12.13
CA GLN A 90 6.65 -22.60 -11.88
C GLN A 90 5.82 -23.89 -11.79
N GLN A 91 4.49 -23.79 -11.82
CA GLN A 91 3.62 -24.96 -11.79
C GLN A 91 3.48 -25.48 -13.23
N PRO A 92 4.02 -26.67 -13.57
CA PRO A 92 3.89 -27.22 -14.92
C PRO A 92 2.41 -27.52 -15.22
N PRO A 93 1.99 -27.49 -16.51
CA PRO A 93 0.62 -27.76 -16.93
C PRO A 93 0.14 -29.16 -16.55
#